data_AF-A0A3B8WN46-F1
#
_entry.id   AF-A0A3B8WN46-F1
#
_cell.length_a   1.000
_cell.length_b   1.000
_cell.length_c   1.000
_cell.angle_alpha   90.00
_cell.angle_beta   90.00
_cell.angle_gamma   90.00
#
_symmetry.space_group_name_H-M   'P 1'
#
loop_
_entity.id
_entity.type
_entity.pdbx_description
1 polymer ?
#
loop_
_entity_poly.entity_id
_entity_poly.type
_entity_poly.pdbx_seq_one_letter_code
_entity_poly.pdbx_strand_id
1 'polypeptide(L)'
;MAQSEIAFYIIRLILGGVAAFLAIMLWSRTRDSAWMSLVAGAITGYAGIVYEMLIKLGIASASSLMIGGISLSTLLFAVVPTLFFILAFILMLLRTR
;
A
#
# COMPACT_ATOMS: atom_id res chain seq x y z
N MET A 1 17.37 12.58 -10.22
CA MET A 1 17.34 11.78 -8.98
C MET A 1 18.73 11.71 -8.40
N ALA A 2 18.90 12.03 -7.13
CA ALA A 2 20.17 11.78 -6.45
C ALA A 2 20.37 10.26 -6.26
N GLN A 3 21.61 9.76 -6.26
CA GLN A 3 21.90 8.33 -6.03
C GLN A 3 21.24 7.80 -4.74
N SER A 4 21.13 8.64 -3.71
CA SER A 4 20.47 8.31 -2.44
C SER A 4 18.98 8.04 -2.58
N GLU A 5 18.27 8.77 -3.45
CA GLU A 5 16.83 8.56 -3.68
C GLU A 5 16.56 7.23 -4.37
N ILE A 6 17.39 6.87 -5.36
CA ILE A 6 17.25 5.61 -6.10
C ILE A 6 17.43 4.42 -5.15
N ALA A 7 18.46 4.47 -4.29
CA ALA A 7 18.71 3.41 -3.31
C ALA A 7 17.54 3.27 -2.32
N PHE A 8 17.02 4.39 -1.80
CA PHE A 8 15.86 4.41 -0.92
C PHE A 8 14.66 3.71 -1.55
N TYR A 9 14.39 4.03 -2.81
CA TYR A 9 13.29 3.48 -3.56
C TYR A 9 13.45 1.98 -3.85
N ILE A 10 14.63 1.53 -4.25
CA ILE A 10 14.91 0.09 -4.44
C ILE A 10 14.65 -0.69 -3.15
N ILE A 11 15.12 -0.19 -2.02
CA ILE A 11 14.90 -0.84 -0.71
C ILE A 11 13.41 -0.92 -0.40
N ARG A 12 12.67 0.18 -0.59
CA ARG A 12 11.22 0.23 -0.39
C ARG A 12 10.48 -0.77 -1.28
N LEU A 13 10.91 -0.91 -2.54
CA LEU A 13 10.31 -1.84 -3.49
C LEU A 13 10.55 -3.29 -3.06
N ILE A 14 11.77 -3.66 -2.69
CA ILE A 14 12.11 -5.03 -2.28
C ILE A 14 11.38 -5.38 -0.99
N LEU A 15 11.48 -4.55 0.05
CA LEU A 15 10.82 -4.80 1.34
C LEU A 15 9.30 -4.81 1.21
N GLY A 16 8.73 -3.87 0.47
CA GLY A 16 7.30 -3.81 0.20
C GLY A 16 6.82 -5.02 -0.60
N GLY A 17 7.61 -5.49 -1.57
CA GLY A 17 7.31 -6.68 -2.37
C GLY A 17 7.34 -7.95 -1.55
N VAL A 18 8.34 -8.12 -0.68
CA VAL A 18 8.42 -9.25 0.27
C VAL A 18 7.22 -9.23 1.22
N ALA A 19 6.86 -8.06 1.76
CA ALA A 19 5.71 -7.93 2.64
C ALA A 19 4.39 -8.29 1.92
N ALA A 20 4.19 -7.81 0.69
CA ALA A 20 3.01 -8.14 -0.11
C ALA A 20 2.96 -9.63 -0.47
N PHE A 21 4.11 -10.24 -0.80
CA PHE A 21 4.19 -11.67 -1.10
C PHE A 21 3.84 -12.52 0.12
N LEU A 22 4.43 -12.22 1.28
CA LEU A 22 4.09 -12.88 2.54
C LEU A 22 2.62 -12.69 2.93
N ALA A 23 2.05 -11.50 2.68
CA ALA A 23 0.65 -11.23 2.91
C ALA A 23 -0.26 -12.11 2.02
N ILE A 24 0.06 -12.23 0.72
CA ILE A 24 -0.68 -13.11 -0.20
C ILE A 24 -0.55 -14.58 0.22
N MET A 25 0.64 -15.02 0.62
CA MET A 25 0.83 -16.37 1.16
C MET A 25 -0.02 -16.59 2.41
N LEU A 26 -0.08 -15.61 3.31
CA LEU A 26 -0.90 -15.68 4.52
C LEU A 26 -2.40 -15.76 4.19
N TRP A 27 -2.85 -15.03 3.17
CA TRP A 27 -4.24 -15.06 2.70
C TRP A 27 -4.71 -16.48 2.36
N SER A 28 -3.85 -17.27 1.70
CA SER A 28 -4.19 -18.66 1.35
C SER A 28 -4.41 -19.57 2.56
N ARG A 29 -3.88 -19.18 3.74
CA ARG A 29 -3.86 -20.00 4.95
C ARG A 29 -4.90 -19.57 5.99
N THR A 30 -5.29 -18.30 6.01
CA THR A 30 -6.25 -17.74 6.98
C THR A 30 -7.57 -17.39 6.30
N ARG A 31 -8.64 -18.14 6.62
CA ARG A 31 -9.98 -18.01 6.00
C ARG A 31 -10.85 -16.91 6.61
N ASP A 32 -10.23 -15.92 7.27
CA ASP A 32 -10.92 -14.92 8.08
C ASP A 32 -11.04 -13.57 7.40
N SER A 33 -12.20 -12.91 7.55
CA SER A 33 -12.45 -11.58 6.97
C SER A 33 -11.50 -10.50 7.51
N ALA A 34 -11.07 -10.59 8.78
CA ALA A 34 -10.12 -9.64 9.35
C ALA A 34 -8.72 -9.80 8.73
N TRP A 35 -8.28 -11.05 8.56
CA TRP A 35 -7.01 -11.36 7.90
C TRP A 35 -7.01 -10.96 6.42
N MET A 36 -8.14 -11.14 5.73
CA MET A 36 -8.31 -10.68 4.35
C MET A 36 -8.14 -9.16 4.20
N SER A 37 -8.71 -8.36 5.12
CA SER A 37 -8.53 -6.90 5.08
C SER A 37 -7.09 -6.48 5.33
N LEU A 38 -6.37 -7.17 6.24
CA LEU A 38 -4.96 -6.93 6.52
C LEU A 38 -4.09 -7.17 5.28
N VAL A 39 -4.35 -8.27 4.56
CA VAL A 39 -3.64 -8.60 3.33
C VAL A 39 -3.94 -7.59 2.23
N ALA A 40 -5.21 -7.21 2.05
CA ALA A 40 -5.60 -6.18 1.09
C ALA A 40 -4.85 -4.86 1.33
N GLY A 41 -4.74 -4.43 2.60
CA GLY A 41 -3.97 -3.25 2.97
C GLY A 41 -2.49 -3.35 2.59
N ALA A 42 -1.84 -4.49 2.84
CA ALA A 42 -0.44 -4.71 2.46
C ALA A 42 -0.24 -4.68 0.93
N ILE A 43 -1.13 -5.30 0.16
CA ILE A 43 -1.07 -5.31 -1.30
C ILE A 43 -1.29 -3.90 -1.86
N THR A 44 -2.30 -3.17 -1.36
CA THR A 44 -2.54 -1.79 -1.82
C THR A 44 -1.39 -0.87 -1.41
N GLY A 45 -0.77 -1.09 -0.26
CA GLY A 45 0.41 -0.35 0.17
C GLY A 45 1.59 -0.54 -0.78
N TYR A 46 1.83 -1.77 -1.23
CA TYR A 46 2.82 -2.04 -2.25
C TYR A 46 2.47 -1.38 -3.59
N ALA A 47 1.21 -1.41 -4.01
CA ALA A 47 0.75 -0.71 -5.21
C ALA A 47 1.02 0.81 -5.13
N GLY A 48 0.89 1.41 -3.95
CA GLY A 48 1.25 2.81 -3.71
C GLY A 48 2.75 3.08 -3.87
N ILE A 49 3.60 2.20 -3.37
CA ILE A 49 5.07 2.31 -3.56
C ILE A 49 5.40 2.27 -5.05
N VAL A 50 4.82 1.33 -5.81
CA VAL A 50 5.03 1.21 -7.26
C VAL A 50 4.50 2.45 -7.99
N TYR A 51 3.33 2.96 -7.61
CA TYR A 51 2.77 4.16 -8.22
C TYR A 51 3.66 5.39 -8.00
N GLU A 52 4.19 5.57 -6.79
CA GLU A 52 5.11 6.65 -6.45
C GLU A 52 6.39 6.59 -7.30
N MET A 53 6.91 5.38 -7.54
CA MET A 53 8.04 5.16 -8.47
C MET A 53 7.70 5.59 -9.89
N LEU A 54 6.55 5.16 -10.39
CA LEU A 54 6.14 5.41 -11.76
C LEU A 54 6.01 6.92 -12.02
N ILE A 55 5.48 7.67 -11.05
CA ILE A 55 5.45 9.13 -11.12
C ILE A 55 6.86 9.70 -11.13
N LYS A 56 7.72 9.26 -10.20
CA LYS A 56 9.08 9.80 -10.08
C LYS A 56 9.99 9.47 -11.27
N LEU A 57 9.75 8.35 -11.93
CA LEU A 57 10.42 7.96 -13.18
C LEU A 57 9.84 8.67 -14.42
N GLY A 58 8.76 9.44 -14.26
CA GLY A 58 8.07 10.12 -15.37
C GLY A 58 7.25 9.19 -16.27
N ILE A 59 7.04 7.94 -15.87
CA ILE A 59 6.28 6.93 -16.62
C ILE A 59 4.77 7.14 -16.43
N ALA A 60 4.35 7.56 -15.24
CA ALA A 60 2.97 7.92 -14.92
C ALA A 60 2.86 9.41 -14.58
N SER A 61 1.74 10.02 -14.95
CA SER A 61 1.41 11.38 -14.50
C SER A 61 0.51 11.31 -13.27
N ALA A 62 0.78 12.16 -12.29
CA ALA A 62 -0.13 12.36 -11.17
C ALA A 62 -1.44 12.97 -11.71
N SER A 63 -2.59 12.58 -11.13
CA SER A 63 -3.88 13.08 -11.61
C SER A 63 -3.92 14.61 -11.58
N SER A 64 -4.52 15.22 -12.61
CA SER A 64 -4.74 16.67 -12.71
C SER A 64 -5.73 17.17 -11.66
N LEU A 65 -6.52 16.29 -11.06
CA LEU A 65 -7.34 16.62 -9.89
C LEU A 65 -6.44 16.77 -8.66
N MET A 66 -6.22 18.01 -8.25
CA MET A 66 -5.50 18.37 -7.03
C MET A 66 -6.47 18.73 -5.92
N ILE A 67 -6.31 18.11 -4.75
CA ILE A 67 -7.01 18.50 -3.52
C ILE A 67 -5.95 19.04 -2.56
N GLY A 68 -6.01 20.32 -2.23
CA GLY A 68 -5.06 20.95 -1.29
C GLY A 68 -3.59 20.90 -1.74
N GLY A 69 -3.31 20.84 -3.05
CA GLY A 69 -1.96 20.73 -3.60
C GLY A 69 -1.41 19.31 -3.73
N ILE A 70 -2.20 18.30 -3.36
CA ILE A 70 -1.85 16.87 -3.49
C ILE A 70 -2.73 16.27 -4.58
N SER A 71 -2.15 15.51 -5.51
CA SER A 71 -2.92 14.79 -6.52
C SER A 71 -3.82 13.74 -5.88
N LEU A 72 -5.07 13.64 -6.37
CA LEU A 72 -6.04 12.68 -5.84
C LEU A 72 -5.52 11.24 -5.89
N SER A 73 -4.81 10.88 -6.95
CA SER A 73 -4.27 9.53 -7.14
C SER A 73 -3.20 9.17 -6.10
N THR A 74 -2.29 10.09 -5.77
CA THR A 74 -1.28 9.84 -4.72
C THR A 74 -1.92 9.74 -3.34
N LEU A 75 -2.93 10.57 -3.08
CA LEU A 75 -3.69 10.55 -1.82
C LEU A 75 -4.45 9.23 -1.66
N LEU A 76 -5.10 8.73 -2.72
CA LEU A 76 -5.82 7.45 -2.69
C LEU A 76 -4.87 6.29 -2.37
N PHE A 77 -3.75 6.16 -3.09
CA PHE A 77 -2.80 5.08 -2.84
C PHE A 77 -2.12 5.17 -1.46
N ALA A 78 -2.03 6.37 -0.88
CA ALA A 78 -1.51 6.56 0.48
C ALA A 78 -2.54 6.19 1.58
N VAL A 79 -3.82 6.51 1.39
CA VAL A 79 -4.85 6.39 2.44
C VAL A 79 -5.59 5.06 2.40
N VAL A 80 -5.79 4.46 1.22
CA VAL A 80 -6.49 3.18 1.07
C VAL A 80 -5.85 2.03 1.87
N PRO A 81 -4.51 1.83 1.89
CA PRO A 81 -3.87 0.82 2.73
C PRO A 81 -4.19 0.99 4.21
N THR A 82 -4.16 2.25 4.68
CA THR A 82 -4.46 2.59 6.08
C THR A 82 -5.91 2.29 6.43
N LEU A 83 -6.87 2.58 5.53
CA LEU A 83 -8.27 2.23 5.72
C LEU A 83 -8.47 0.71 5.85
N PHE A 84 -7.78 -0.08 5.02
CA PHE A 84 -7.81 -1.55 5.13
C PHE A 84 -7.25 -2.04 6.46
N PHE A 85 -6.16 -1.46 6.95
CA PHE A 85 -5.62 -1.82 8.27
C PHE A 85 -6.56 -1.44 9.40
N ILE A 86 -7.17 -0.25 9.35
CA ILE A 86 -8.19 0.18 10.33
C ILE A 86 -9.35 -0.82 10.36
N LEU A 87 -9.89 -1.20 9.20
CA LEU A 87 -10.96 -2.19 9.10
C LEU A 87 -10.53 -3.55 9.66
N ALA A 88 -9.32 -4.02 9.34
CA ALA A 88 -8.80 -5.28 9.85
C ALA A 88 -8.70 -5.28 11.38
N PHE A 89 -8.20 -4.20 11.99
CA PHE A 89 -8.10 -4.08 13.44
C PHE A 89 -9.48 -3.97 14.11
N ILE A 90 -10.42 -3.23 13.52
CA ILE A 90 -11.80 -3.16 14.01
C ILE A 90 -12.45 -4.56 13.98
N LEU A 91 -12.32 -5.29 12.87
CA LEU A 91 -12.86 -6.66 12.75
C LEU A 91 -12.23 -7.60 13.79
N MET A 92 -10.92 -7.51 14.04
CA MET A 92 -10.25 -8.29 15.09
C MET A 92 -10.76 -7.93 16.49
N LEU A 93 -10.95 -6.65 16.80
CA LEU A 93 -11.44 -6.19 18.10
C LEU A 93 -12.90 -6.61 18.34
N LEU A 94 -13.75 -6.51 17.32
CA LEU A 94 -15.14 -6.92 17.39
C LEU A 94 -15.29 -8.44 17.53
N ARG A 95 -14.28 -9.20 17.13
CA ARG A 95 -14.27 -10.66 17.25
C ARG A 95 -13.96 -11.16 18.67
N THR A 96 -13.54 -10.30 19.61
CA THR A 96 -13.29 -10.68 21.01
C THR A 96 -14.56 -10.70 21.87
N ARG A 97 -15.63 -11.32 21.37
CA ARG A 97 -16.76 -11.81 22.16
C ARG A 97 -17.17 -13.18 21.66
#